data_AF-W5NKL6-F1
#
_entry.id   AF-W5NKL6-F1
#
_cell.length_a   1.000
_cell.length_b   1.000
_cell.length_c   1.000
_cell.angle_alpha   90.00
_cell.angle_beta   90.00
_cell.angle_gamma   90.00
#
_symmetry.space_group_name_H-M   'P 1'
#
loop_
_entity.id
_entity.type
_entity.pdbx_description
1 polymer ?
#
loop_
_entity_poly.entity_id
_entity_poly.type
_entity_poly.pdbx_seq_one_letter_code
_entity_poly.pdbx_strand_id
1 'polypeptide(L)'
;MQDTVQYMANKGISHPFSLLMLSLSPQEEAALYRHLAAMLRHCLLVNCEGEEQREELQGHTVNVLSLLPLSCLDVLLAVRVGPGSAEYMGINMDCVEALLGFMERRLDRGEKLREKLTPVLNLLTESSRAHRETRRYLRSQVLPPLRDVLSRPEVGSTLRNKLVRLMTHVDTDVKHCAAELLFVLCKENVSRFVKYTGYGNAAGLLAARGLLAGSRGGGGERQYSEDSDSDTEEYREARSRINPVTGRVEEQQPDPLEGLSEEEKEEEARRLVSMLNRLARDQIIEPVGVMEDGRLAPLGGRRRNCTPDTLREEPEEGDGESERDSD
;
A
#
# COMPACT_ATOMS: atom_id res chain seq x y z
N MET A 1 27.72 25.01 9.99
CA MET A 1 26.46 24.22 10.17
C MET A 1 26.08 23.52 8.87
N GLN A 2 26.01 24.22 7.73
CA GLN A 2 25.92 23.60 6.39
C GLN A 2 27.04 22.58 6.13
N ASP A 3 28.30 22.92 6.44
CA ASP A 3 29.42 21.98 6.26
C ASP A 3 29.32 20.73 7.14
N THR A 4 28.72 20.86 8.33
CA THR A 4 28.53 19.75 9.26
C THR A 4 27.42 18.80 8.78
N VAL A 5 26.34 19.36 8.23
CA VAL A 5 25.24 18.59 7.63
C VAL A 5 25.69 17.90 6.33
N GLN A 6 26.47 18.60 5.49
CA GLN A 6 27.06 18.05 4.26
C GLN A 6 28.09 16.95 4.56
N TYR A 7 28.90 17.13 5.60
CA TYR A 7 29.85 16.13 6.08
C TYR A 7 29.14 14.90 6.66
N MET A 8 28.04 15.09 7.40
CA MET A 8 27.23 13.98 7.93
C MET A 8 26.47 13.23 6.82
N ALA A 9 26.06 13.90 5.75
CA ALA A 9 25.40 13.28 4.59
C ALA A 9 26.36 12.47 3.70
N ASN A 10 27.59 12.96 3.48
CA ASN A 10 28.52 12.38 2.49
C ASN A 10 29.39 11.22 2.99
N LYS A 11 29.59 11.06 4.32
CA LYS A 11 30.51 10.03 4.84
C LYS A 11 29.87 8.78 5.42
N GLY A 12 28.54 8.68 5.47
CA GLY A 12 27.87 7.55 6.10
C GLY A 12 28.12 7.55 7.61
N ILE A 13 27.06 7.79 8.38
CA ILE A 13 27.09 7.94 9.85
C ILE A 13 27.62 6.67 10.58
N SER A 14 27.94 5.59 9.87
CA SER A 14 28.18 4.29 10.48
C SER A 14 29.49 4.15 11.27
N HIS A 15 30.59 4.85 10.93
CA HIS A 15 31.91 4.54 11.52
C HIS A 15 32.43 5.50 12.61
N PRO A 16 32.33 6.85 12.50
CA PRO A 16 32.78 7.73 13.58
C PRO A 16 31.74 7.88 14.70
N PHE A 17 30.45 7.71 14.40
CA PHE A 17 29.38 7.78 15.40
C PHE A 17 29.33 6.50 16.25
N SER A 18 29.54 5.32 15.66
CA SER A 18 29.59 4.03 16.38
C SER A 18 30.73 3.96 17.41
N LEU A 19 31.89 4.54 17.12
CA LEU A 19 33.03 4.58 18.05
C LEU A 19 32.78 5.47 19.27
N LEU A 20 32.06 6.59 19.12
CA LEU A 20 31.69 7.46 20.26
C LEU A 20 30.60 6.81 21.14
N MET A 21 29.67 6.10 20.49
CA MET A 21 28.49 5.48 21.10
C MET A 21 28.79 4.24 21.93
N LEU A 22 29.93 3.56 21.69
CA LEU A 22 30.36 2.40 22.47
C LEU A 22 30.73 2.73 23.93
N SER A 23 30.74 4.01 24.33
CA SER A 23 31.12 4.48 25.67
C SER A 23 30.00 5.15 26.46
N LEU A 24 28.81 5.32 25.85
CA LEU A 24 27.68 6.02 26.45
C LEU A 24 26.69 5.05 27.10
N SER A 25 26.06 5.47 28.18
CA SER A 25 24.88 4.77 28.69
C SER A 25 23.68 4.96 27.74
N PRO A 26 22.72 4.00 27.71
CA PRO A 26 21.51 4.12 26.87
C PRO A 26 20.72 5.42 27.12
N GLN A 27 20.75 5.94 28.35
CA GLN A 27 20.10 7.19 28.73
C GLN A 27 20.80 8.42 28.12
N GLU A 28 22.13 8.44 28.11
CA GLU A 28 22.91 9.53 27.50
C GLU A 28 22.76 9.51 25.98
N GLU A 29 22.79 8.33 25.38
CA GLU A 29 22.50 8.12 23.95
C GLU A 29 21.14 8.68 23.55
N ALA A 30 20.08 8.32 24.29
CA ALA A 30 18.73 8.82 24.03
C ALA A 30 18.62 10.35 24.21
N ALA A 31 19.34 10.92 25.18
CA ALA A 31 19.38 12.37 25.37
C ALA A 31 20.06 13.09 24.20
N LEU A 32 21.16 12.54 23.68
CA LEU A 32 21.85 13.06 22.50
C LEU A 32 20.96 12.99 21.26
N TYR A 33 20.27 11.87 21.04
CA TYR A 33 19.34 11.74 19.92
C TYR A 33 18.16 12.71 20.00
N ARG A 34 17.59 12.93 21.19
CA ARG A 34 16.56 13.96 21.39
C ARG A 34 17.08 15.37 21.14
N HIS A 35 18.32 15.66 21.55
CA HIS A 35 18.95 16.94 21.27
C HIS A 35 19.18 17.15 19.77
N LEU A 36 19.66 16.13 19.07
CA LEU A 36 19.79 16.14 17.61
C LEU A 36 18.43 16.31 16.92
N ALA A 37 17.40 15.59 17.35
CA ALA A 37 16.04 15.74 16.84
C ALA A 37 15.51 17.17 17.03
N ALA A 38 15.80 17.83 18.16
CA ALA A 38 15.44 19.22 18.40
C ALA A 38 16.13 20.20 17.42
N MET A 39 17.41 19.96 17.09
CA MET A 39 18.11 20.76 16.07
C MET A 39 17.53 20.54 14.68
N LEU A 40 17.28 19.27 14.30
CA LEU A 40 16.69 18.91 13.01
C LEU A 40 15.28 19.47 12.87
N ARG A 41 14.50 19.54 13.96
CA ARG A 41 13.21 20.22 14.00
C ARG A 41 13.31 21.68 13.55
N HIS A 42 14.33 22.39 14.02
CA HIS A 42 14.57 23.76 13.61
C HIS A 42 14.95 23.83 12.12
N CYS A 43 15.85 22.96 11.64
CA CYS A 43 16.22 22.88 10.23
C CYS A 43 15.04 22.60 9.29
N LEU A 44 14.08 21.79 9.74
CA LEU A 44 12.88 21.46 8.97
C LEU A 44 11.96 22.68 8.77
N LEU A 45 11.86 23.53 9.79
CA LEU A 45 10.94 24.68 9.86
C LEU A 45 11.57 26.02 9.48
N VAL A 46 12.91 26.08 9.33
CA VAL A 46 13.59 27.33 9.02
C VAL A 46 13.24 27.79 7.59
N ASN A 47 13.04 29.09 7.43
CA ASN A 47 12.92 29.68 6.11
C ASN A 47 14.32 29.90 5.54
N CYS A 48 14.60 29.32 4.37
CA CYS A 48 15.81 29.59 3.61
C CYS A 48 15.52 30.59 2.49
N GLU A 49 16.53 31.37 2.12
CA GLU A 49 16.49 32.19 0.90
C GLU A 49 16.59 31.24 -0.31
N GLY A 50 15.45 30.99 -0.96
CA GLY A 50 15.33 30.13 -2.14
C GLY A 50 14.65 28.79 -1.88
N GLU A 51 13.76 28.41 -2.79
CA GLU A 51 12.92 27.21 -2.66
C GLU A 51 13.75 25.91 -2.77
N GLU A 52 14.75 25.89 -3.64
CA GLU A 52 15.62 24.73 -3.84
C GLU A 52 16.50 24.45 -2.63
N GLN A 53 17.14 25.47 -2.05
CA GLN A 53 17.98 25.35 -0.85
C GLN A 53 17.15 24.86 0.34
N ARG A 54 15.92 25.37 0.47
CA ARG A 54 14.98 24.90 1.49
C ARG A 54 14.66 23.41 1.32
N GLU A 55 14.36 22.98 0.10
CA GLU A 55 14.03 21.59 -0.17
C GLU A 55 15.23 20.64 -0.01
N GLU A 56 16.44 21.10 -0.34
CA GLU A 56 17.68 20.35 -0.11
C GLU A 56 17.96 20.19 1.40
N LEU A 57 17.87 21.27 2.17
CA LEU A 57 18.01 21.24 3.62
C LEU A 57 16.96 20.32 4.27
N GLN A 58 15.70 20.42 3.85
CA GLN A 58 14.63 19.53 4.30
C GLN A 58 14.95 18.07 3.94
N GLY A 59 15.47 17.81 2.74
CA GLY A 59 15.89 16.48 2.32
C GLY A 59 16.97 15.87 3.21
N HIS A 60 18.04 16.62 3.48
CA HIS A 60 19.09 16.16 4.40
C HIS A 60 18.55 15.97 5.83
N THR A 61 17.71 16.89 6.29
CA THR A 61 17.09 16.82 7.62
C THR A 61 16.24 15.55 7.77
N VAL A 62 15.39 15.24 6.79
CA VAL A 62 14.55 14.03 6.76
C VAL A 62 15.41 12.77 6.74
N ASN A 63 16.47 12.75 5.94
CA ASN A 63 17.38 11.60 5.86
C ASN A 63 18.08 11.31 7.19
N VAL A 64 18.39 12.33 7.99
CA VAL A 64 18.97 12.13 9.33
C VAL A 64 17.89 11.74 10.32
N LEU A 65 16.71 12.37 10.27
CA LEU A 65 15.57 12.04 11.14
C LEU A 65 15.14 10.57 10.99
N SER A 66 15.16 10.01 9.78
CA SER A 66 14.80 8.62 9.53
C SER A 66 15.80 7.59 10.09
N LEU A 67 16.97 8.03 10.55
CA LEU A 67 17.97 7.19 11.21
C LEU A 67 17.85 7.21 12.75
N LEU A 68 17.06 8.12 13.31
CA LEU A 68 16.92 8.26 14.76
C LEU A 68 15.94 7.21 15.35
N PRO A 69 16.16 6.76 16.60
CA PRO A 69 15.18 5.94 17.29
C PRO A 69 13.83 6.65 17.44
N LEU A 70 12.73 5.92 17.18
CA LEU A 70 11.37 6.48 17.22
C LEU A 70 10.98 7.10 18.57
N SER A 71 11.53 6.57 19.66
CA SER A 71 11.32 7.07 21.02
C SER A 71 11.88 8.48 21.27
N CYS A 72 12.67 9.00 20.33
CA CYS A 72 13.25 10.34 20.38
C CYS A 72 12.54 11.35 19.44
N LEU A 73 11.60 10.88 18.61
CA LEU A 73 10.84 11.72 17.69
C LEU A 73 9.67 12.43 18.37
N ASP A 74 9.37 12.10 19.62
CA ASP A 74 8.44 12.81 20.50
C ASP A 74 8.77 14.31 20.60
N VAL A 75 10.05 14.66 20.49
CA VAL A 75 10.56 16.05 20.45
C VAL A 75 9.99 16.86 19.28
N LEU A 76 9.61 16.22 18.17
CA LEU A 76 8.97 16.90 17.04
C LEU A 76 7.58 17.43 17.38
N LEU A 77 6.91 16.85 18.38
CA LEU A 77 5.55 17.19 18.82
C LEU A 77 5.51 18.00 20.12
N ALA A 78 6.61 18.01 20.89
CA ALA A 78 6.69 18.61 22.23
C ALA A 78 6.68 20.15 22.26
N VAL A 79 6.49 20.83 21.13
CA VAL A 79 6.43 22.30 21.06
C VAL A 79 5.05 22.78 21.47
N ARG A 80 4.99 23.88 22.22
CA ARG A 80 3.71 24.51 22.57
C ARG A 80 3.02 25.03 21.31
N VAL A 81 1.70 24.87 21.25
CA VAL A 81 0.88 25.45 20.20
C VAL A 81 0.91 26.97 20.33
N GLY A 82 1.36 27.65 19.28
CA GLY A 82 1.38 29.12 19.19
C GLY A 82 0.33 29.65 18.21
N PRO A 83 0.10 30.97 18.18
CA PRO A 83 -0.75 31.59 17.16
C PRO A 83 -0.21 31.29 15.75
N GLY A 84 -1.04 30.70 14.90
CA GLY A 84 -0.67 30.34 13.52
C GLY A 84 0.02 28.97 13.35
N SER A 85 0.25 28.23 14.44
CA SER A 85 0.69 26.83 14.35
C SER A 85 -0.43 25.94 13.82
N ALA A 86 -0.07 24.92 13.04
CA ALA A 86 -0.94 23.78 12.79
C ALA A 86 -1.20 23.06 14.12
N GLU A 87 -2.45 23.03 14.56
CA GLU A 87 -2.87 22.36 15.79
C GLU A 87 -3.81 21.19 15.47
N TYR A 88 -3.58 20.07 16.15
CA TYR A 88 -4.56 18.98 16.17
C TYR A 88 -4.67 18.36 17.56
N MET A 89 -5.88 18.38 18.13
CA MET A 89 -6.17 17.89 19.48
C MET A 89 -5.24 18.49 20.57
N GLY A 90 -4.92 19.78 20.48
CA GLY A 90 -4.04 20.46 21.44
C GLY A 90 -2.54 20.17 21.27
N ILE A 91 -2.14 19.43 20.21
CA ILE A 91 -0.74 19.13 19.89
C ILE A 91 -0.30 19.93 18.67
N ASN A 92 0.92 20.47 18.72
CA ASN A 92 1.54 21.15 17.60
C ASN A 92 1.90 20.14 16.48
N MET A 93 1.43 20.42 15.26
CA MET A 93 1.62 19.61 14.06
C MET A 93 2.51 20.28 13.02
N ASP A 94 3.17 21.40 13.32
CA ASP A 94 3.98 22.18 12.36
C ASP A 94 5.03 21.31 11.68
N CYS A 95 5.72 20.44 12.43
CA CYS A 95 6.71 19.52 11.87
C CYS A 95 6.07 18.44 10.99
N VAL A 96 4.91 17.91 11.40
CA VAL A 96 4.20 16.87 10.64
C VAL A 96 3.67 17.46 9.32
N GLU A 97 3.14 18.67 9.37
CA GLU A 97 2.69 19.42 8.19
C GLU A 97 3.85 19.75 7.26
N ALA A 98 4.99 20.21 7.80
CA ALA A 98 6.19 20.47 7.01
C ALA A 98 6.72 19.20 6.32
N LEU A 99 6.75 18.05 7.02
CA LEU A 99 7.12 16.75 6.44
C LEU A 99 6.14 16.31 5.34
N LEU A 100 4.83 16.47 5.59
CA LEU A 100 3.80 16.11 4.63
C LEU A 100 3.90 16.97 3.36
N GLY A 101 4.04 18.29 3.52
CA GLY A 101 4.23 19.20 2.40
C GLY A 101 5.55 18.96 1.64
N PHE A 102 6.62 18.58 2.35
CA PHE A 102 7.87 18.16 1.72
C PHE A 102 7.69 16.89 0.87
N MET A 103 7.01 15.88 1.40
CA MET A 103 6.67 14.67 0.66
C MET A 103 5.83 14.99 -0.59
N GLU A 104 4.83 15.87 -0.45
CA GLU A 104 3.97 16.26 -1.58
C GLU A 104 4.77 16.93 -2.71
N ARG A 105 5.63 17.90 -2.37
CA ARG A 105 6.52 18.54 -3.37
C ARG A 105 7.40 17.53 -4.10
N ARG A 106 7.93 16.53 -3.37
CA ARG A 106 8.75 15.46 -3.96
C ARG A 106 7.93 14.52 -4.85
N LEU A 107 6.67 14.23 -4.49
CA LEU A 107 5.73 13.49 -5.32
C LEU A 107 5.45 14.23 -6.64
N ASP A 108 5.22 15.54 -6.56
CA ASP A 108 4.88 16.36 -7.73
C ASP A 108 6.04 16.50 -8.72
N ARG A 109 7.28 16.52 -8.24
CA ARG A 109 8.47 16.55 -9.09
C ARG A 109 8.71 15.23 -9.84
N GLY A 110 8.35 14.08 -9.26
CA GLY A 110 8.46 12.79 -9.95
C GLY A 110 9.89 12.24 -10.14
N GLU A 111 10.94 12.93 -9.67
CA GLU A 111 12.33 12.56 -9.92
C GLU A 111 12.93 11.69 -8.81
N LYS A 112 13.72 10.67 -9.18
CA LYS A 112 14.49 9.82 -8.24
C LYS A 112 13.66 9.39 -7.02
N LEU A 113 12.42 8.95 -7.28
CA LEU A 113 11.41 8.71 -6.25
C LEU A 113 11.91 7.78 -5.13
N ARG A 114 12.65 6.73 -5.47
CA ARG A 114 13.22 5.80 -4.49
C ARG A 114 14.10 6.53 -3.46
N GLU A 115 15.08 7.30 -3.91
CA GLU A 115 16.02 8.01 -3.03
C GLU A 115 15.34 9.17 -2.30
N LYS A 116 14.43 9.88 -2.99
CA LYS A 116 13.85 11.14 -2.50
C LYS A 116 12.59 10.96 -1.63
N LEU A 117 11.79 9.91 -1.83
CA LEU A 117 10.52 9.68 -1.11
C LEU A 117 10.62 8.64 0.01
N THR A 118 11.41 7.59 -0.16
CA THR A 118 11.46 6.49 0.81
C THR A 118 11.77 6.96 2.24
N PRO A 119 12.74 7.87 2.46
CA PRO A 119 13.04 8.37 3.81
C PRO A 119 11.86 9.07 4.48
N VAL A 120 11.15 9.95 3.75
CA VAL A 120 9.99 10.67 4.31
C VAL A 120 8.79 9.76 4.51
N LEU A 121 8.52 8.84 3.58
CA LEU A 121 7.43 7.86 3.70
C LEU A 121 7.64 6.97 4.94
N ASN A 122 8.86 6.47 5.15
CA ASN A 122 9.17 5.65 6.32
C ASN A 122 9.07 6.45 7.61
N LEU A 123 9.61 7.68 7.65
CA LEU A 123 9.52 8.54 8.82
C LEU A 123 8.06 8.83 9.22
N LEU A 124 7.21 9.20 8.25
CA LEU A 124 5.78 9.44 8.49
C LEU A 124 5.05 8.16 8.92
N THR A 125 5.40 7.01 8.34
CA THR A 125 4.82 5.71 8.67
C THR A 125 5.13 5.32 10.11
N GLU A 126 6.40 5.35 10.50
CA GLU A 126 6.82 4.97 11.85
C GLU A 126 6.37 5.98 12.90
N SER A 127 6.36 7.28 12.57
CA SER A 127 5.77 8.31 13.44
C SER A 127 4.27 8.08 13.65
N SER A 128 3.55 7.64 12.61
CA SER A 128 2.14 7.28 12.72
C SER A 128 1.90 6.01 13.55
N ARG A 129 2.87 5.09 13.62
CA ARG A 129 2.78 3.93 14.53
C ARG A 129 2.99 4.35 15.97
N ALA A 130 4.02 5.17 16.21
CA ALA A 130 4.41 5.61 17.55
C ALA A 130 3.42 6.61 18.17
N HIS A 131 2.90 7.55 17.38
CA HIS A 131 2.10 8.67 17.88
C HIS A 131 0.70 8.67 17.26
N ARG A 132 -0.32 8.45 18.10
CA ARG A 132 -1.73 8.37 17.67
C ARG A 132 -2.22 9.68 17.06
N GLU A 133 -1.82 10.80 17.62
CA GLU A 133 -2.24 12.14 17.21
C GLU A 133 -1.65 12.49 15.84
N THR A 134 -0.37 12.16 15.60
CA THR A 134 0.26 12.23 14.27
C THR A 134 -0.49 11.38 13.26
N ARG A 135 -0.81 10.13 13.60
CA ARG A 135 -1.58 9.25 12.70
C ARG A 135 -2.95 9.83 12.37
N ARG A 136 -3.68 10.35 13.36
CA ARG A 136 -5.01 10.94 13.14
C ARG A 136 -4.94 12.20 12.28
N TYR A 137 -3.94 13.06 12.51
CA TYR A 137 -3.69 14.25 11.70
C TYR A 137 -3.37 13.89 10.26
N LEU A 138 -2.38 13.01 10.03
CA LEU A 138 -2.04 12.54 8.68
C LEU A 138 -3.22 11.85 8.02
N ARG A 139 -4.01 11.09 8.79
CA ARG A 139 -5.22 10.42 8.29
C ARG A 139 -6.31 11.41 7.85
N SER A 140 -6.44 12.57 8.49
CA SER A 140 -7.38 13.62 8.05
C SER A 140 -6.88 14.37 6.82
N GLN A 141 -5.56 14.55 6.67
CA GLN A 141 -4.96 15.22 5.51
C GLN A 141 -4.89 14.33 4.27
N VAL A 142 -4.46 13.07 4.43
CA VAL A 142 -4.18 12.15 3.33
C VAL A 142 -5.41 11.38 2.87
N LEU A 143 -6.27 10.94 3.80
CA LEU A 143 -7.41 10.07 3.48
C LEU A 143 -8.74 10.64 3.99
N PRO A 144 -9.12 11.90 3.69
CA PRO A 144 -10.36 12.48 4.21
C PRO A 144 -11.59 11.59 3.92
N PRO A 145 -12.69 11.69 4.72
CA PRO A 145 -13.92 10.93 4.49
C PRO A 145 -14.33 10.96 3.01
N LEU A 146 -14.64 9.77 2.46
CA LEU A 146 -14.83 9.60 1.01
C LEU A 146 -16.12 10.23 0.55
N ARG A 147 -16.07 11.29 -0.26
CA ARG A 147 -17.27 11.84 -0.91
C ARG A 147 -17.38 11.39 -2.37
N ASP A 148 -16.24 11.32 -3.04
CA ASP A 148 -16.16 10.81 -4.41
C ASP A 148 -16.00 9.28 -4.40
N VAL A 149 -17.02 8.62 -4.93
CA VAL A 149 -17.12 7.16 -5.11
C VAL A 149 -17.18 6.74 -6.58
N LEU A 150 -17.09 7.69 -7.51
CA LEU A 150 -17.23 7.45 -8.95
C LEU A 150 -15.85 7.34 -9.63
N SER A 151 -14.88 8.12 -9.17
CA SER A 151 -13.52 8.05 -9.68
C SER A 151 -12.74 6.89 -9.09
N ARG A 152 -11.79 6.35 -9.85
CA ARG A 152 -10.85 5.34 -9.33
C ARG A 152 -9.92 5.98 -8.29
N PRO A 153 -9.56 5.26 -7.22
CA PRO A 153 -8.70 5.79 -6.16
C PRO A 153 -7.36 6.36 -6.64
N GLU A 154 -6.75 5.83 -7.71
CA GLU A 154 -5.48 6.31 -8.29
C GLU A 154 -5.63 7.51 -9.25
N VAL A 155 -6.86 7.92 -9.59
CA VAL A 155 -7.14 9.03 -10.52
C VAL A 155 -7.45 10.31 -9.75
N GLY A 156 -6.75 11.39 -10.11
CA GLY A 156 -6.88 12.70 -9.47
C GLY A 156 -5.56 13.29 -8.97
N SER A 157 -5.64 14.47 -8.37
CA SER A 157 -4.50 15.27 -7.90
C SER A 157 -4.38 15.36 -6.38
N THR A 158 -5.26 14.70 -5.61
CA THR A 158 -5.13 14.69 -4.15
C THR A 158 -3.95 13.82 -3.72
N LEU A 159 -3.45 14.04 -2.50
CA LEU A 159 -2.41 13.19 -1.88
C LEU A 159 -2.79 11.71 -1.88
N ARG A 160 -4.06 11.39 -1.57
CA ARG A 160 -4.58 10.02 -1.70
C ARG A 160 -4.31 9.46 -3.09
N ASN A 161 -4.73 10.17 -4.14
CA ASN A 161 -4.62 9.67 -5.51
C ASN A 161 -3.16 9.46 -5.92
N LYS A 162 -2.29 10.42 -5.58
CA LYS A 162 -0.84 10.35 -5.85
C LYS A 162 -0.22 9.12 -5.16
N LEU A 163 -0.51 8.88 -3.88
CA LEU A 163 0.02 7.75 -3.12
C LEU A 163 -0.55 6.41 -3.59
N VAL A 164 -1.85 6.33 -3.89
CA VAL A 164 -2.45 5.10 -4.41
C VAL A 164 -1.83 4.71 -5.76
N ARG A 165 -1.55 5.69 -6.63
CA ARG A 165 -0.83 5.46 -7.90
C ARG A 165 0.57 4.89 -7.70
N LEU A 166 1.26 5.25 -6.60
CA LEU A 166 2.56 4.67 -6.27
C LEU A 166 2.48 3.20 -5.86
N MET A 167 1.33 2.70 -5.39
CA MET A 167 1.18 1.30 -4.96
C MET A 167 1.36 0.29 -6.10
N THR A 168 1.22 0.76 -7.35
CA THR A 168 1.44 -0.01 -8.58
C THR A 168 2.68 0.46 -9.34
N HIS A 169 3.59 1.19 -8.69
CA HIS A 169 4.85 1.62 -9.30
C HIS A 169 5.79 0.44 -9.55
N VAL A 170 6.68 0.57 -10.55
CA VAL A 170 7.62 -0.50 -10.94
C VAL A 170 8.68 -0.79 -9.86
N ASP A 171 9.12 0.26 -9.16
CA ASP A 171 10.08 0.17 -8.05
C ASP A 171 9.40 -0.43 -6.81
N THR A 172 9.95 -1.54 -6.30
CA THR A 172 9.37 -2.31 -5.20
C THR A 172 9.44 -1.58 -3.87
N ASP A 173 10.47 -0.77 -3.64
CA ASP A 173 10.65 -0.03 -2.39
C ASP A 173 9.64 1.11 -2.34
N VAL A 174 9.50 1.88 -3.43
CA VAL A 174 8.54 2.99 -3.51
C VAL A 174 7.11 2.50 -3.32
N LYS A 175 6.70 1.44 -4.03
CA LYS A 175 5.34 0.93 -3.92
C LYS A 175 5.05 0.35 -2.54
N HIS A 176 6.04 -0.32 -1.93
CA HIS A 176 5.90 -0.87 -0.59
C HIS A 176 5.74 0.25 0.44
N CYS A 177 6.59 1.27 0.41
CA CYS A 177 6.53 2.39 1.37
C CYS A 177 5.23 3.20 1.26
N ALA A 178 4.75 3.45 0.04
CA ALA A 178 3.48 4.14 -0.17
C ALA A 178 2.28 3.32 0.37
N ALA A 179 2.23 2.03 0.03
CA ALA A 179 1.19 1.14 0.50
C ALA A 179 1.22 0.97 2.04
N GLU A 180 2.42 0.92 2.61
CA GLU A 180 2.66 0.81 4.04
C GLU A 180 2.12 2.00 4.83
N LEU A 181 2.46 3.22 4.40
CA LEU A 181 1.95 4.45 5.01
C LEU A 181 0.42 4.44 5.03
N LEU A 182 -0.21 4.18 3.87
CA LEU A 182 -1.66 4.14 3.74
C LEU A 182 -2.32 3.05 4.61
N PHE A 183 -1.66 1.89 4.76
CA PHE A 183 -2.14 0.82 5.62
C PHE A 183 -2.10 1.20 7.10
N VAL A 184 -1.01 1.83 7.55
CA VAL A 184 -0.89 2.36 8.93
C VAL A 184 -1.92 3.45 9.20
N LEU A 185 -2.15 4.36 8.27
CA LEU A 185 -3.20 5.39 8.40
C LEU A 185 -4.60 4.75 8.47
N CYS A 186 -4.80 3.60 7.83
CA CYS A 186 -6.00 2.78 7.95
C CYS A 186 -6.07 1.92 9.23
N LYS A 187 -5.20 2.15 10.22
CA LYS A 187 -5.05 1.34 11.44
C LYS A 187 -4.77 -0.14 11.15
N GLU A 188 -4.03 -0.40 10.07
CA GLU A 188 -3.68 -1.76 9.62
C GLU A 188 -4.93 -2.66 9.42
N ASN A 189 -6.08 -2.04 9.07
CA ASN A 189 -7.35 -2.72 8.82
C ASN A 189 -7.58 -2.93 7.33
N VAL A 190 -7.71 -4.19 6.89
CA VAL A 190 -7.86 -4.58 5.48
C VAL A 190 -9.10 -3.93 4.84
N SER A 191 -10.25 -3.95 5.50
CA SER A 191 -11.50 -3.40 4.95
C SER A 191 -11.41 -1.89 4.73
N ARG A 192 -10.82 -1.14 5.68
CA ARG A 192 -10.57 0.29 5.49
C ARG A 192 -9.57 0.57 4.39
N PHE A 193 -8.50 -0.20 4.37
CA PHE A 193 -7.46 -0.05 3.36
C PHE A 193 -8.05 -0.21 1.96
N VAL A 194 -8.78 -1.31 1.72
CA VAL A 194 -9.48 -1.57 0.46
C VAL A 194 -10.50 -0.47 0.14
N LYS A 195 -11.25 0.04 1.13
CA LYS A 195 -12.19 1.16 0.92
C LYS A 195 -11.49 2.40 0.32
N TYR A 196 -10.29 2.73 0.77
CA TYR A 196 -9.59 3.94 0.35
C TYR A 196 -8.72 3.76 -0.90
N THR A 197 -8.24 2.55 -1.17
CA THR A 197 -7.27 2.28 -2.23
C THR A 197 -7.83 1.46 -3.39
N GLY A 198 -8.95 0.75 -3.19
CA GLY A 198 -9.38 -0.32 -4.09
C GLY A 198 -8.52 -1.58 -3.90
N TYR A 199 -9.13 -2.76 -4.03
CA TYR A 199 -8.46 -4.04 -3.84
C TYR A 199 -7.41 -4.28 -4.92
N GLY A 200 -7.62 -3.84 -6.16
CA GLY A 200 -6.63 -3.98 -7.24
C GLY A 200 -5.28 -3.35 -6.88
N ASN A 201 -5.29 -2.14 -6.34
CA ASN A 201 -4.08 -1.46 -5.87
C ASN A 201 -3.54 -2.11 -4.58
N ALA A 202 -4.42 -2.51 -3.65
CA ALA A 202 -4.04 -3.09 -2.36
C ALA A 202 -3.47 -4.51 -2.44
N ALA A 203 -3.84 -5.29 -3.47
CA ALA A 203 -3.58 -6.73 -3.55
C ALA A 203 -2.11 -7.07 -3.37
N GLY A 204 -1.18 -6.26 -3.92
CA GLY A 204 0.25 -6.48 -3.78
C GLY A 204 0.72 -6.44 -2.32
N LEU A 205 0.28 -5.45 -1.54
CA LEU A 205 0.62 -5.36 -0.12
C LEU A 205 -0.06 -6.47 0.69
N LEU A 206 -1.34 -6.74 0.40
CA LEU A 206 -2.11 -7.78 1.11
C LEU A 206 -1.50 -9.17 0.87
N ALA A 207 -1.06 -9.47 -0.35
CA ALA A 207 -0.34 -10.69 -0.69
C ALA A 207 0.98 -10.82 0.08
N ALA A 208 1.80 -9.77 0.08
CA ALA A 208 3.07 -9.75 0.79
C ALA A 208 2.92 -9.96 2.31
N ARG A 209 1.76 -9.57 2.87
CA ARG A 209 1.43 -9.75 4.28
C ARG A 209 0.66 -11.03 4.63
N GLY A 210 0.27 -11.84 3.65
CA GLY A 210 -0.62 -12.98 3.91
C GLY A 210 -2.01 -12.56 4.39
N LEU A 211 -2.55 -11.46 3.85
CA LEU A 211 -3.87 -10.90 4.23
C LEU A 211 -4.93 -11.07 3.13
N LEU A 212 -4.67 -11.89 2.11
CA LEU A 212 -5.58 -12.11 0.98
C LEU A 212 -6.85 -12.88 1.36
N ALA A 213 -6.80 -13.72 2.41
CA ALA A 213 -7.93 -14.55 2.83
C ALA A 213 -9.09 -13.74 3.43
N GLY A 214 -8.95 -12.43 3.58
CA GLY A 214 -9.85 -11.60 4.37
C GLY A 214 -9.68 -11.96 5.85
N SER A 215 -9.01 -11.11 6.62
CA SER A 215 -8.68 -11.45 8.00
C SER A 215 -9.94 -11.75 8.83
N ARG A 216 -10.07 -13.02 9.24
CA ARG A 216 -10.77 -13.45 10.47
C ARG A 216 -9.81 -13.63 11.65
N GLY A 217 -8.56 -13.18 11.56
CA GLY A 217 -7.60 -13.34 12.65
C GLY A 217 -6.23 -12.86 12.19
N GLY A 218 -5.59 -12.04 13.00
CA GLY A 218 -4.33 -11.39 12.64
C GLY A 218 -4.37 -9.87 12.84
N GLY A 219 -5.13 -9.38 13.83
CA GLY A 219 -4.72 -8.14 14.47
C GLY A 219 -3.34 -8.42 15.05
N GLY A 220 -2.29 -7.89 14.42
CA GLY A 220 -0.99 -7.82 15.05
C GLY A 220 -1.16 -7.20 16.43
N GLU A 221 -0.28 -7.55 17.37
CA GLU A 221 -0.31 -7.19 18.80
C GLU A 221 -0.46 -5.68 19.12
N ARG A 222 -0.53 -4.82 18.10
CA ARG A 222 -0.72 -3.38 18.21
C ARG A 222 -2.20 -3.03 18.36
N GLN A 223 -2.59 -2.71 19.59
CA GLN A 223 -3.91 -2.19 19.92
C GLN A 223 -4.10 -0.77 19.38
N TYR A 224 -4.92 -0.62 18.34
CA TYR A 224 -5.44 0.68 17.91
C TYR A 224 -6.71 1.03 18.70
N SER A 225 -6.95 2.33 18.94
CA SER A 225 -8.20 2.79 19.58
C SER A 225 -9.42 2.41 18.76
N GLU A 226 -10.59 2.29 19.40
CA GLU A 226 -11.89 2.04 18.77
C GLU A 226 -12.20 3.00 17.60
N ASP A 227 -13.11 2.54 16.75
CA ASP A 227 -13.31 3.07 15.42
C ASP A 227 -14.31 4.23 15.37
N SER A 228 -13.82 5.37 14.88
CA SER A 228 -14.67 6.43 14.36
C SER A 228 -15.26 5.93 13.04
N ASP A 229 -16.58 5.94 12.93
CA ASP A 229 -17.23 5.82 11.63
C ASP A 229 -16.74 6.97 10.74
N SER A 230 -16.26 6.62 9.56
CA SER A 230 -15.74 7.57 8.55
C SER A 230 -16.56 7.51 7.27
N ASP A 231 -17.63 6.72 7.28
CA ASP A 231 -18.53 6.60 6.15
C ASP A 231 -19.33 7.90 6.05
N THR A 232 -19.24 8.51 4.88
CA THR A 232 -20.07 9.64 4.48
C THR A 232 -21.42 9.13 4.01
N GLU A 233 -22.40 10.01 3.84
CA GLU A 233 -23.71 9.59 3.35
C GLU A 233 -23.61 9.06 1.91
N GLU A 234 -22.84 9.74 1.08
CA GLU A 234 -22.56 9.36 -0.30
C GLU A 234 -21.94 7.95 -0.38
N TYR A 235 -21.02 7.64 0.54
CA TYR A 235 -20.41 6.32 0.61
C TYR A 235 -21.40 5.24 1.09
N ARG A 236 -22.25 5.53 2.09
CA ARG A 236 -23.24 4.57 2.60
C ARG A 236 -24.25 4.17 1.52
N GLU A 237 -24.75 5.14 0.76
CA GLU A 237 -25.69 4.91 -0.34
C GLU A 237 -25.06 4.13 -1.51
N ALA A 238 -23.78 4.38 -1.78
CA ALA A 238 -23.06 3.75 -2.89
C ALA A 238 -22.44 2.40 -2.54
N ARG A 239 -22.28 2.06 -1.25
CA ARG A 239 -21.47 0.92 -0.78
C ARG A 239 -21.81 -0.41 -1.46
N SER A 240 -23.08 -0.67 -1.73
CA SER A 240 -23.53 -1.91 -2.41
C SER A 240 -23.16 -1.98 -3.90
N ARG A 241 -22.90 -0.82 -4.52
CA ARG A 241 -22.58 -0.69 -5.96
C ARG A 241 -21.09 -0.48 -6.23
N ILE A 242 -20.28 -0.30 -5.18
CA ILE A 242 -18.83 -0.13 -5.33
C ILE A 242 -18.20 -1.48 -5.65
N ASN A 243 -17.52 -1.55 -6.80
CA ASN A 243 -16.69 -2.70 -7.13
C ASN A 243 -15.46 -2.70 -6.20
N PRO A 244 -15.24 -3.75 -5.38
CA PRO A 244 -14.13 -3.78 -4.44
C PRO A 244 -12.77 -3.77 -5.13
N VAL A 245 -12.66 -4.29 -6.36
CA VAL A 245 -11.41 -4.31 -7.15
C VAL A 245 -11.03 -2.90 -7.60
N THR A 246 -11.96 -2.18 -8.20
CA THR A 246 -11.70 -0.85 -8.78
C THR A 246 -11.88 0.29 -7.79
N GLY A 247 -12.54 0.04 -6.65
CA GLY A 247 -12.75 1.04 -5.59
C GLY A 247 -13.73 2.15 -5.96
N ARG A 248 -14.54 1.95 -7.00
CA ARG A 248 -15.54 2.91 -7.49
C ARG A 248 -16.88 2.23 -7.79
N VAL A 249 -17.93 3.04 -7.89
CA VAL A 249 -19.20 2.62 -8.47
C VAL A 249 -19.01 2.43 -9.97
N GLU A 250 -19.43 1.27 -10.46
CA GLU A 250 -19.44 0.98 -11.90
C GLU A 250 -20.88 0.98 -12.41
N GLU A 251 -21.04 1.41 -13.65
CA GLU A 251 -22.31 1.24 -14.36
C GLU A 251 -22.57 -0.26 -14.53
N GLN A 252 -23.84 -0.66 -14.38
CA GLN A 252 -24.23 -2.04 -14.65
C GLN A 252 -23.96 -2.32 -16.13
N GLN A 253 -23.00 -3.19 -16.40
CA GLN A 253 -22.79 -3.69 -17.75
C GLN A 253 -23.94 -4.63 -18.12
N PRO A 254 -24.40 -4.61 -19.38
CA PRO A 254 -25.37 -5.60 -19.85
C PRO A 254 -24.79 -7.00 -19.67
N ASP A 255 -25.67 -7.98 -19.40
CA ASP A 255 -25.22 -9.36 -19.24
C ASP A 255 -24.63 -9.84 -20.58
N PRO A 256 -23.34 -10.27 -20.62
CA PRO A 256 -22.72 -10.77 -21.84
C PRO A 256 -23.46 -11.96 -22.47
N LEU A 257 -24.30 -12.66 -21.69
CA LEU A 257 -25.09 -13.81 -22.11
C LEU A 257 -26.53 -13.45 -22.49
N GLU A 258 -26.90 -12.17 -22.42
CA GLU A 258 -28.23 -11.68 -22.81
C GLU A 258 -28.43 -11.84 -24.33
N GLY A 259 -29.54 -12.48 -24.73
CA GLY A 259 -29.87 -12.72 -26.14
C GLY A 259 -29.28 -13.99 -26.74
N LEU A 260 -28.43 -14.74 -26.02
CA LEU A 260 -27.97 -16.07 -26.43
C LEU A 260 -28.99 -17.15 -26.02
N SER A 261 -29.18 -18.14 -26.87
CA SER A 261 -29.90 -19.37 -26.53
C SER A 261 -29.10 -20.23 -25.54
N GLU A 262 -29.76 -21.16 -24.85
CA GLU A 262 -29.07 -22.06 -23.91
C GLU A 262 -28.02 -22.96 -24.61
N GLU A 263 -28.27 -23.34 -25.86
CA GLU A 263 -27.33 -24.11 -26.66
C GLU A 263 -26.07 -23.30 -26.98
N GLU A 264 -26.21 -22.04 -27.41
CA GLU A 264 -25.08 -21.13 -27.66
C GLU A 264 -24.29 -20.83 -26.38
N LYS A 265 -24.98 -20.68 -25.24
CA LYS A 265 -24.31 -20.52 -23.94
C LYS A 265 -23.47 -21.74 -23.58
N GLU A 266 -23.98 -22.94 -23.83
CA GLU A 266 -23.26 -24.18 -23.56
C GLU A 266 -22.05 -24.34 -24.48
N GLU A 267 -22.19 -24.01 -25.77
CA GLU A 267 -21.07 -24.00 -26.72
C GLU A 267 -19.96 -23.03 -26.31
N GLU A 268 -20.29 -21.79 -25.94
CA GLU A 268 -19.29 -20.82 -25.49
C GLU A 268 -18.64 -21.26 -24.17
N ALA A 269 -19.40 -21.88 -23.25
CA ALA A 269 -18.83 -22.47 -22.03
C ALA A 269 -17.83 -23.59 -22.33
N ARG A 270 -18.16 -24.51 -23.27
CA ARG A 270 -17.23 -25.57 -23.72
C ARG A 270 -15.97 -24.97 -24.35
N ARG A 271 -16.13 -23.91 -25.14
CA ARG A 271 -15.01 -23.18 -25.76
C ARG A 271 -14.09 -22.54 -24.72
N LEU A 272 -14.65 -21.89 -23.70
CA LEU A 272 -13.88 -21.29 -22.59
C LEU A 272 -13.12 -22.35 -21.78
N VAL A 273 -13.76 -23.48 -21.47
CA VAL A 273 -13.10 -24.61 -20.77
C VAL A 273 -11.97 -25.19 -21.62
N SER A 274 -12.18 -25.36 -22.93
CA SER A 274 -11.13 -25.82 -23.85
C SER A 274 -9.94 -24.85 -23.87
N MET A 275 -10.19 -23.54 -23.91
CA MET A 275 -9.16 -22.51 -23.82
C MET A 275 -8.39 -22.56 -22.49
N LEU A 276 -9.08 -22.66 -21.35
CA LEU A 276 -8.45 -22.80 -20.02
C LEU A 276 -7.58 -24.06 -19.93
N ASN A 277 -8.09 -25.19 -20.42
CA ASN A 277 -7.36 -26.46 -20.45
C ASN A 277 -6.13 -26.39 -21.36
N ARG A 278 -6.20 -25.65 -22.48
CA ARG A 278 -5.04 -25.41 -23.34
C ARG A 278 -3.98 -24.58 -22.61
N LEU A 279 -4.36 -23.45 -22.02
CA LEU A 279 -3.45 -22.59 -21.25
C LEU A 279 -2.80 -23.34 -20.07
N ALA A 280 -3.54 -24.22 -19.38
CA ALA A 280 -3.02 -25.03 -18.29
C ALA A 280 -2.05 -26.12 -18.78
N ARG A 281 -2.34 -26.79 -19.91
CA ARG A 281 -1.45 -27.79 -20.53
C ARG A 281 -0.15 -27.17 -21.01
N ASP A 282 -0.22 -25.98 -21.58
CA ASP A 282 0.93 -25.20 -22.05
C ASP A 282 1.72 -24.57 -20.88
N GLN A 283 1.30 -24.81 -19.63
CA GLN A 283 1.90 -24.25 -18.40
C GLN A 283 1.93 -22.71 -18.39
N ILE A 284 1.01 -22.08 -19.11
CA ILE A 284 0.86 -20.62 -19.14
C ILE A 284 0.15 -20.15 -17.87
N ILE A 285 -0.79 -20.94 -17.35
CA ILE A 285 -1.53 -20.64 -16.12
C ILE A 285 -1.48 -21.83 -15.15
N GLU A 286 -1.34 -21.53 -13.86
CA GLU A 286 -1.43 -22.51 -12.77
C GLU A 286 -2.49 -22.05 -11.75
N PRO A 287 -3.49 -22.90 -11.40
CA PRO A 287 -4.46 -22.56 -10.38
C PRO A 287 -3.80 -22.45 -8.99
N VAL A 288 -3.93 -21.28 -8.37
CA VAL A 288 -3.46 -21.00 -7.01
C VAL A 288 -4.63 -20.80 -6.04
N GLY A 289 -4.45 -21.24 -4.81
CA GLY A 289 -5.38 -21.04 -3.71
C GLY A 289 -4.77 -20.13 -2.65
N VAL A 290 -5.62 -19.44 -1.90
CA VAL A 290 -5.22 -18.72 -0.70
C VAL A 290 -5.28 -19.70 0.48
N MET A 291 -4.15 -19.92 1.12
CA MET A 291 -4.01 -20.80 2.28
C MET A 291 -4.58 -20.13 3.55
N GLU A 292 -4.73 -20.88 4.65
CA GLU A 292 -5.20 -20.33 5.94
C GLU A 292 -4.28 -19.23 6.49
N ASP A 293 -2.98 -19.28 6.16
CA ASP A 293 -1.99 -18.24 6.47
C ASP A 293 -2.03 -17.03 5.51
N GLY A 294 -2.99 -17.02 4.58
CA GLY A 294 -3.22 -15.99 3.57
C GLY A 294 -2.17 -15.92 2.45
N ARG A 295 -1.23 -16.88 2.38
CA ARG A 295 -0.28 -17.00 1.27
C ARG A 295 -0.90 -17.70 0.07
N LEU A 296 -0.35 -17.44 -1.11
CA LEU A 296 -0.74 -18.12 -2.34
C LEU A 296 0.08 -19.41 -2.51
N ALA A 297 -0.60 -20.52 -2.78
CA ALA A 297 0.02 -21.81 -3.07
C ALA A 297 -0.70 -22.54 -4.21
N PRO A 298 -0.01 -23.38 -5.01
CA PRO A 298 -0.67 -24.18 -6.04
C PRO A 298 -1.76 -25.08 -5.46
N LEU A 299 -2.91 -25.18 -6.14
CA LEU A 299 -4.05 -26.02 -5.73
C LEU A 299 -3.84 -27.53 -5.94
N GLY A 300 -2.60 -27.97 -6.17
CA GLY A 300 -2.20 -29.27 -6.72
C GLY A 300 -2.63 -30.54 -5.98
N GLY A 301 -3.33 -30.44 -4.84
CA GLY A 301 -3.79 -31.59 -4.05
C GLY A 301 -5.32 -31.83 -4.03
N ARG A 302 -6.14 -30.89 -4.53
CA ARG A 302 -7.60 -30.93 -4.33
C ARG A 302 -8.40 -31.38 -5.55
N ARG A 303 -7.70 -31.85 -6.58
CA ARG A 303 -8.19 -32.11 -7.94
C ARG A 303 -8.99 -33.41 -8.14
N ARG A 304 -9.43 -34.11 -7.08
CA ARG A 304 -10.02 -35.46 -7.21
C ARG A 304 -11.53 -35.61 -7.05
N ASN A 305 -12.30 -34.56 -6.73
CA ASN A 305 -13.73 -34.75 -6.42
C ASN A 305 -14.72 -33.94 -7.29
N CYS A 306 -14.28 -33.35 -8.40
CA CYS A 306 -15.22 -32.76 -9.37
C CYS A 306 -14.95 -33.33 -10.76
N THR A 307 -15.42 -34.55 -10.99
CA THR A 307 -15.69 -35.05 -12.34
C THR A 307 -16.98 -34.37 -12.83
N PRO A 308 -16.97 -33.63 -13.95
CA PRO A 308 -18.17 -33.54 -14.77
C PRO A 308 -18.43 -34.95 -15.30
N ASP A 309 -19.68 -35.40 -15.22
CA ASP A 309 -20.08 -36.69 -15.77
C ASP A 309 -19.54 -36.86 -17.20
N THR A 310 -18.92 -38.02 -17.41
CA THR A 310 -18.46 -38.54 -18.70
C THR A 310 -19.57 -38.45 -19.76
N LEU A 311 -19.45 -37.51 -20.69
CA LEU A 311 -20.03 -37.69 -22.02
C LEU A 311 -19.10 -38.65 -22.77
N ARG A 312 -19.56 -39.90 -22.85
CA ARG A 312 -18.95 -40.96 -23.68
C ARG A 312 -19.03 -40.53 -25.14
N GLU A 313 -17.88 -40.31 -25.77
CA GLU A 313 -17.78 -40.43 -27.22
C GLU A 313 -17.88 -41.92 -27.55
N GLU A 314 -18.93 -42.33 -28.27
CA GLU A 314 -18.99 -43.66 -28.85
C GLU A 314 -18.03 -43.74 -30.04
N PRO A 315 -17.22 -44.81 -30.18
CA PRO A 315 -16.35 -44.98 -31.33
C PRO A 315 -17.19 -45.42 -32.55
N GLU A 316 -16.98 -44.76 -33.69
CA GLU A 316 -17.48 -45.22 -34.97
C GLU A 316 -16.92 -46.61 -35.28
N GLU A 317 -17.82 -47.58 -35.48
CA GLU A 317 -17.50 -48.90 -36.01
C GLU A 317 -17.00 -48.75 -37.46
N GLY A 318 -15.72 -49.04 -37.68
CA GLY A 318 -15.16 -49.20 -39.01
C GLY A 318 -15.63 -50.54 -39.60
N ASP A 319 -16.45 -50.47 -40.65
CA ASP A 319 -16.83 -51.61 -41.46
C ASP A 319 -15.59 -52.34 -42.00
N GLY A 320 -15.46 -53.60 -41.59
CA GLY A 320 -14.49 -54.54 -42.13
C GLY A 320 -15.02 -55.16 -43.41
N GLU A 321 -14.45 -54.81 -44.56
CA GLU A 321 -14.59 -55.61 -45.77
C GLU A 321 -13.58 -56.77 -45.75
N SER A 322 -14.10 -57.95 -45.45
CA SER A 322 -13.51 -59.23 -45.83
C SER A 322 -13.80 -59.49 -47.31
N GLU A 323 -12.78 -59.81 -48.10
CA GLU A 323 -12.78 -60.96 -49.01
C GLU A 323 -11.44 -61.01 -49.77
N ARG A 324 -10.60 -61.98 -49.42
CA ARG A 324 -9.63 -62.58 -50.33
C ARG A 324 -9.91 -64.06 -50.32
N ASP A 325 -10.46 -64.56 -51.42
CA ASP A 325 -10.29 -65.95 -51.80
C ASP A 325 -9.83 -66.04 -53.27
N SER A 326 -8.72 -66.76 -53.45
CA SER A 326 -8.42 -67.73 -54.51
C SER A 326 -8.35 -67.27 -55.98
N ASP A 327 -7.13 -67.05 -56.51
CA ASP A 327 -6.35 -68.00 -57.35
C ASP A 327 -5.02 -67.37 -57.83
#